data_AF-I2GIE5-F1
#
_entry.id   AF-I2GIE5-F1
#
_cell.length_a   1.000
_cell.length_b   1.000
_cell.length_c   1.000
_cell.angle_alpha   90.00
_cell.angle_beta   90.00
_cell.angle_gamma   90.00
#
_symmetry.space_group_name_H-M   'P 1'
#
loop_
_entity.id
_entity.type
_entity.pdbx_description
1 polymer ?
#
loop_
_entity_poly.entity_id
_entity_poly.type
_entity_poly.pdbx_seq_one_letter_code
_entity_poly.pdbx_strand_id
1 'polypeptide(L)'
;MANTLFDFVGGHSGAWKVVSMNPVAGESLGWVSHLQIVPGTLSEPGTGVWTLRGVVSNLRYTERAEKDALTAVQAGLDRPEATCAALIPIGKTEAWWNLTQDERRNLLENQSHHIHTGLHYLPAIARKLYHSRDLGEPFDFLTWFEYAPAHAARFEELVAALRNTEEWKYVNREIDIRLVRA
;
A
#
# COMPACT_ATOMS: atom_id res chain seq x y z
N MET A 1 13.63 -3.18 -20.08
CA MET A 1 12.65 -2.29 -19.45
C MET A 1 12.38 -2.84 -18.05
N ALA A 2 12.40 -2.01 -17.01
CA ALA A 2 12.06 -2.47 -15.66
C ALA A 2 10.60 -2.90 -15.64
N ASN A 3 10.27 -4.05 -15.02
CA ASN A 3 8.87 -4.46 -14.90
C ASN A 3 8.15 -3.49 -13.96
N THR A 4 7.01 -2.95 -14.41
CA THR A 4 6.17 -2.05 -13.64
C THR A 4 4.93 -2.74 -13.09
N LEU A 5 4.54 -3.90 -13.65
CA LEU A 5 3.41 -4.70 -13.20
C LEU A 5 3.90 -5.77 -12.20
N PHE A 6 3.17 -5.92 -11.11
CA PHE A 6 3.48 -6.87 -10.04
C PHE A 6 2.23 -7.60 -9.59
N ASP A 7 2.40 -8.89 -9.30
CA ASP A 7 1.36 -9.76 -8.76
C ASP A 7 1.66 -10.03 -7.28
N PHE A 8 0.67 -9.78 -6.44
CA PHE A 8 0.63 -10.12 -5.04
C PHE A 8 -0.20 -11.40 -4.89
N VAL A 9 0.48 -12.54 -4.76
CA VAL A 9 -0.13 -13.86 -4.75
C VAL A 9 -0.26 -14.33 -3.31
N GLY A 10 -1.48 -14.37 -2.80
CA GLY A 10 -1.79 -14.95 -1.50
C GLY A 10 -1.99 -16.45 -1.61
N GLY A 11 -1.27 -17.24 -0.82
CA GLY A 11 -1.37 -18.69 -0.86
C GLY A 11 -0.80 -19.39 0.37
N HIS A 12 -0.21 -20.56 0.15
CA HIS A 12 0.39 -21.39 1.20
C HIS A 12 1.92 -21.41 1.16
N SER A 13 2.53 -20.65 0.25
CA SER A 13 3.97 -20.46 0.09
C SER A 13 4.26 -19.01 -0.34
N GLY A 14 5.48 -18.55 -0.10
CA GLY A 14 5.90 -17.19 -0.43
C GLY A 14 7.02 -16.70 0.48
N ALA A 15 7.66 -15.58 0.09
CA ALA A 15 8.76 -14.99 0.86
C ALA A 15 8.29 -14.34 2.18
N TRP A 16 6.98 -14.11 2.32
CA TRP A 16 6.39 -13.45 3.48
C TRP A 16 5.34 -14.36 4.12
N LYS A 17 5.48 -14.61 5.41
CA LYS A 17 4.48 -15.31 6.22
C LYS A 17 3.45 -14.31 6.73
N VAL A 18 2.17 -14.62 6.55
CA VAL A 18 1.06 -13.80 7.06
C VAL A 18 0.89 -14.05 8.56
N VAL A 19 0.95 -12.95 9.32
CA VAL A 19 0.74 -12.94 10.78
C VAL A 19 -0.72 -12.69 11.10
N SER A 20 -1.32 -11.71 10.42
CA SER A 20 -2.74 -11.40 10.56
C SER A 20 -3.29 -10.80 9.27
N MET A 21 -4.59 -10.95 9.08
CA MET A 21 -5.33 -10.40 7.96
C MET A 21 -6.71 -9.98 8.45
N ASN A 22 -6.88 -8.67 8.63
CA ASN A 22 -8.06 -8.10 9.27
C ASN A 22 -8.83 -7.24 8.26
N PRO A 23 -10.10 -7.53 7.98
CA PRO A 23 -10.93 -6.59 7.23
C PRO A 23 -11.16 -5.33 8.06
N VAL A 24 -10.89 -4.17 7.47
CA VAL A 24 -11.09 -2.85 8.09
C VAL A 24 -12.37 -2.21 7.55
N ALA A 25 -12.60 -2.33 6.24
CA ALA A 25 -13.83 -1.89 5.58
C ALA A 25 -14.15 -2.81 4.40
N GLY A 26 -15.44 -3.03 4.15
CA GLY A 26 -15.92 -3.83 3.03
C GLY A 26 -15.59 -5.32 3.12
N GLU A 27 -15.66 -6.00 1.97
CA GLU A 27 -15.47 -7.45 1.88
C GLU A 27 -13.99 -7.86 2.00
N SER A 28 -13.73 -8.91 2.81
CA SER A 28 -12.40 -9.51 2.96
C SER A 28 -11.97 -10.32 1.71
N LEU A 29 -10.73 -10.78 1.70
CA LEU A 29 -10.25 -11.87 0.82
C LEU A 29 -10.20 -13.19 1.59
N GLY A 30 -10.00 -14.30 0.88
CA GLY A 30 -9.78 -15.61 1.49
C GLY A 30 -8.49 -15.65 2.31
N TRP A 31 -8.50 -16.34 3.45
CA TRP A 31 -7.31 -16.48 4.30
C TRP A 31 -6.16 -17.19 3.59
N VAL A 32 -4.94 -16.71 3.81
CA VAL A 32 -3.69 -17.25 3.25
C VAL A 32 -2.62 -17.27 4.34
N SER A 33 -1.68 -18.23 4.26
CA SER A 33 -0.58 -18.31 5.23
C SER A 33 0.68 -17.59 4.76
N HIS A 34 0.81 -17.34 3.47
CA HIS A 34 1.96 -16.67 2.88
C HIS A 34 1.56 -15.75 1.73
N LEU A 35 2.44 -14.79 1.45
CA LEU A 35 2.37 -13.88 0.34
C LEU A 35 3.65 -13.97 -0.49
N GLN A 36 3.50 -14.00 -1.80
CA GLN A 36 4.58 -13.82 -2.75
C GLN A 36 4.31 -12.57 -3.59
N ILE A 37 5.35 -11.74 -3.78
CA ILE A 37 5.29 -10.58 -4.67
C ILE A 37 6.23 -10.88 -5.84
N VAL A 38 5.70 -10.94 -7.05
CA VAL A 38 6.47 -11.26 -8.26
C VAL A 38 6.25 -10.24 -9.37
N PRO A 39 7.22 -10.08 -10.29
CA PRO A 39 6.99 -9.46 -11.58
C PRO A 39 5.75 -10.10 -12.26
N GLY A 40 4.74 -9.29 -12.54
CA GLY A 40 3.45 -9.75 -13.09
C GLY A 40 3.45 -9.82 -14.62
N THR A 41 2.48 -10.55 -15.17
CA THR A 41 2.12 -10.53 -16.60
C THR A 41 0.61 -10.34 -16.76
N LEU A 42 0.17 -9.81 -17.91
CA LEU A 42 -1.26 -9.63 -18.19
C LEU A 42 -1.97 -10.95 -18.58
N SER A 43 -1.21 -12.01 -18.84
CA SER A 43 -1.70 -13.20 -19.53
C SER A 43 -2.37 -14.20 -18.59
N GLU A 44 -1.85 -14.38 -17.37
CA GLU A 44 -2.44 -15.30 -16.38
C GLU A 44 -2.17 -14.80 -14.95
N PRO A 45 -3.18 -14.82 -14.05
CA PRO A 45 -2.96 -14.52 -12.64
C PRO A 45 -2.08 -15.60 -11.99
N GLY A 46 -1.22 -15.20 -11.06
CA GLY A 46 -0.46 -16.14 -10.24
C GLY A 46 -1.35 -17.20 -9.57
N THR A 47 -0.82 -18.41 -9.41
CA THR A 47 -1.54 -19.54 -8.81
C THR A 47 -1.53 -19.45 -7.28
N GLY A 48 -2.57 -18.83 -6.72
CA GLY A 48 -2.81 -18.72 -5.28
C GLY A 48 -4.30 -18.83 -4.92
N VAL A 49 -4.63 -18.65 -3.64
CA VAL A 49 -6.04 -18.51 -3.20
C VAL A 49 -6.63 -17.22 -3.77
N TRP A 50 -5.82 -16.18 -3.88
CA TRP A 50 -6.13 -14.94 -4.58
C TRP A 50 -4.85 -14.32 -5.15
N THR A 51 -5.02 -13.51 -6.18
CA THR A 51 -3.96 -12.69 -6.78
C THR A 51 -4.49 -11.27 -6.94
N LEU A 52 -3.72 -10.30 -6.47
CA LEU A 52 -3.97 -8.88 -6.71
C LEU A 52 -2.86 -8.32 -7.60
N ARG A 53 -3.22 -7.59 -8.64
CA ARG A 53 -2.24 -6.96 -9.53
C ARG A 53 -2.13 -5.48 -9.30
N GLY A 54 -0.93 -4.94 -9.44
CA GLY A 54 -0.71 -3.51 -9.31
C GLY A 54 0.47 -3.03 -10.15
N VAL A 55 0.36 -1.79 -10.63
CA VAL A 55 1.37 -1.13 -11.46
C VAL A 55 2.05 -0.01 -10.68
N VAL A 56 3.37 0.00 -10.67
CA VAL A 56 4.16 1.15 -10.25
C VAL A 56 4.02 2.24 -11.33
N SER A 57 3.48 3.39 -10.95
CA SER A 57 3.13 4.48 -11.88
C SER A 57 3.85 5.78 -11.53
N ASN A 58 3.63 6.83 -12.32
CA ASN A 58 4.09 8.17 -12.00
C ASN A 58 3.36 8.76 -10.79
N LEU A 59 3.99 9.76 -10.15
CA LEU A 59 3.38 10.52 -9.07
C LEU A 59 2.11 11.24 -9.55
N ARG A 60 1.02 11.13 -8.77
CA ARG A 60 -0.29 11.71 -9.10
C ARG A 60 -0.58 13.02 -8.35
N TYR A 61 -0.02 13.19 -7.16
CA TYR A 61 -0.37 14.30 -6.25
C TYR A 61 0.85 15.08 -5.75
N THR A 62 1.99 14.40 -5.63
CA THR A 62 3.20 14.94 -5.02
C THR A 62 3.77 16.09 -5.84
N GLU A 63 3.96 17.23 -5.19
CA GLU A 63 4.60 18.40 -5.76
C GLU A 63 6.14 18.29 -5.69
N ARG A 64 6.85 19.25 -6.31
CA ARG A 64 8.32 19.24 -6.38
C ARG A 64 8.97 19.22 -4.99
N ALA A 65 8.60 20.16 -4.12
CA ALA A 65 9.22 20.28 -2.80
C ALA A 65 8.98 19.03 -1.94
N GLU A 66 7.77 18.46 -2.03
CA GLU A 66 7.39 17.22 -1.35
C GLU A 66 8.20 16.02 -1.87
N LYS A 67 8.37 15.91 -3.18
CA LYS A 67 9.19 14.86 -3.80
C LYS A 67 10.64 14.96 -3.34
N ASP A 68 11.20 16.15 -3.31
CA ASP A 68 12.59 16.38 -2.93
C ASP A 68 12.77 16.03 -1.44
N ALA A 69 11.84 16.45 -0.57
CA ALA A 69 11.84 16.07 0.85
C ALA A 69 11.74 14.56 1.05
N LEU A 70 10.84 13.88 0.33
CA LEU A 70 10.69 12.42 0.39
C LEU A 70 11.97 11.71 -0.06
N THR A 71 12.56 12.14 -1.18
CA THR A 71 13.75 11.50 -1.76
C THR A 71 14.96 11.65 -0.85
N ALA A 72 15.06 12.75 -0.09
CA ALA A 72 16.17 12.98 0.83
C ALA A 72 16.21 12.00 2.00
N VAL A 73 15.08 11.40 2.39
CA VAL A 73 14.99 10.57 3.62
C VAL A 73 14.41 9.17 3.41
N GLN A 74 13.73 8.88 2.30
CA GLN A 74 13.09 7.58 2.12
C GLN A 74 14.11 6.45 1.99
N ALA A 75 13.89 5.36 2.72
CA ALA A 75 14.65 4.13 2.58
C ALA A 75 14.10 3.26 1.43
N GLY A 76 14.97 2.44 0.84
CA GLY A 76 14.58 1.39 -0.10
C GLY A 76 13.89 0.21 0.57
N LEU A 77 13.26 -0.63 -0.25
CA LEU A 77 12.77 -1.97 0.14
C LEU A 77 13.95 -2.95 0.29
N ASP A 78 13.66 -4.15 0.80
CA ASP A 78 14.58 -5.28 0.92
C ASP A 78 15.78 -5.02 1.86
N ARG A 79 15.60 -4.12 2.83
CA ARG A 79 16.62 -3.90 3.86
C ARG A 79 16.75 -5.13 4.76
N PRO A 80 17.98 -5.57 5.09
CA PRO A 80 18.19 -6.76 5.92
C PRO A 80 17.51 -6.68 7.29
N GLU A 81 17.42 -5.49 7.89
CA GLU A 81 16.74 -5.29 9.17
C GLU A 81 15.20 -5.24 9.05
N ALA A 82 14.65 -5.02 7.86
CA ALA A 82 13.22 -4.87 7.63
C ALA A 82 12.53 -6.24 7.47
N THR A 83 12.40 -6.98 8.57
CA THR A 83 11.79 -8.33 8.61
C THR A 83 10.27 -8.30 8.78
N CYS A 84 9.66 -7.13 9.01
CA CYS A 84 8.20 -6.97 9.10
C CYS A 84 7.70 -6.21 7.88
N ALA A 85 6.48 -6.51 7.45
CA ALA A 85 5.83 -5.82 6.36
C ALA A 85 4.32 -5.70 6.57
N ALA A 86 3.72 -4.80 5.81
CA ALA A 86 2.28 -4.68 5.68
C ALA A 86 1.88 -4.54 4.21
N LEU A 87 0.88 -5.31 3.81
CA LEU A 87 0.12 -5.09 2.59
C LEU A 87 -1.25 -4.55 3.00
N ILE A 88 -1.58 -3.34 2.54
CA ILE A 88 -2.88 -2.72 2.77
C ILE A 88 -3.50 -2.40 1.41
N PRO A 89 -4.32 -3.31 0.84
CA PRO A 89 -5.12 -3.03 -0.34
C PRO A 89 -6.25 -2.07 0.00
N ILE A 90 -6.43 -1.03 -0.82
CA ILE A 90 -7.38 0.06 -0.57
C ILE A 90 -8.24 0.30 -1.81
N GLY A 91 -9.56 0.28 -1.62
CA GLY A 91 -10.55 0.77 -2.56
C GLY A 91 -11.14 2.10 -2.05
N LYS A 92 -11.37 3.03 -2.98
CA LYS A 92 -12.05 4.29 -2.73
C LYS A 92 -13.42 4.32 -3.41
N THR A 93 -14.30 5.13 -2.86
CA THR A 93 -15.67 5.33 -3.37
C THR A 93 -15.68 5.97 -4.76
N GLU A 94 -16.76 5.75 -5.52
CA GLU A 94 -17.01 6.49 -6.78
C GLU A 94 -17.08 8.01 -6.54
N ALA A 95 -17.54 8.45 -5.37
CA ALA A 95 -17.54 9.86 -5.01
C ALA A 95 -16.13 10.46 -5.04
N TRP A 96 -15.10 9.72 -4.59
CA TRP A 96 -13.71 10.16 -4.72
C TRP A 96 -13.26 10.25 -6.18
N TRP A 97 -13.63 9.27 -6.99
CA TRP A 97 -13.23 9.21 -8.40
C TRP A 97 -13.93 10.24 -9.29
N ASN A 98 -15.08 10.74 -8.86
CA ASN A 98 -15.79 11.85 -9.52
C ASN A 98 -15.23 13.23 -9.19
N LEU A 99 -14.37 13.35 -8.16
CA LEU A 99 -13.70 14.61 -7.84
C LEU A 99 -12.65 14.97 -8.89
N THR A 100 -12.53 16.27 -9.14
CA THR A 100 -11.45 16.81 -9.97
C THR A 100 -10.08 16.57 -9.33
N GLN A 101 -9.02 16.76 -10.12
CA GLN A 101 -7.66 16.53 -9.64
C GLN A 101 -7.26 17.46 -8.48
N ASP A 102 -7.67 18.72 -8.54
CA ASP A 102 -7.43 19.72 -7.49
C ASP A 102 -8.24 19.44 -6.22
N GLU A 103 -9.51 19.01 -6.36
CA GLU A 103 -10.32 18.58 -5.22
C GLU A 103 -9.68 17.39 -4.48
N ARG A 104 -9.24 16.36 -5.22
CA ARG A 104 -8.53 15.21 -4.64
C ARG A 104 -7.21 15.63 -4.00
N ARG A 105 -6.44 16.53 -4.62
CA ARG A 105 -5.17 17.02 -4.06
C ARG A 105 -5.38 17.83 -2.79
N ASN A 106 -6.45 18.62 -2.72
CA ASN A 106 -6.83 19.38 -1.55
C ASN A 106 -7.20 18.46 -0.38
N LEU A 107 -8.01 17.43 -0.62
CA LEU A 107 -8.37 16.44 0.40
C LEU A 107 -7.16 15.65 0.89
N LEU A 108 -6.31 15.16 -0.01
CA LEU A 108 -5.17 14.31 0.32
C LEU A 108 -4.12 15.02 1.18
N GLU A 109 -3.76 16.26 0.87
CA GLU A 109 -2.67 16.92 1.61
C GLU A 109 -3.12 18.14 2.41
N ASN A 110 -3.93 19.03 1.84
CA ASN A 110 -4.23 20.29 2.53
C ASN A 110 -5.14 20.04 3.74
N GLN A 111 -6.02 19.04 3.65
CA GLN A 111 -6.91 18.64 4.73
C GLN A 111 -6.41 17.43 5.52
N SER A 112 -5.76 16.46 4.84
CA SER A 112 -5.35 15.19 5.47
C SER A 112 -3.86 15.09 5.76
N HIS A 113 -3.05 16.00 5.24
CA HIS A 113 -1.60 16.03 5.46
C HIS A 113 -0.94 14.66 5.21
N HIS A 114 -1.36 13.93 4.17
CA HIS A 114 -0.93 12.54 3.94
C HIS A 114 0.59 12.45 3.78
N ILE A 115 1.18 13.27 2.91
CA ILE A 115 2.62 13.27 2.62
C ILE A 115 3.38 13.81 3.83
N HIS A 116 2.92 14.91 4.41
CA HIS A 116 3.53 15.49 5.61
C HIS A 116 3.54 14.50 6.79
N THR A 117 2.42 13.82 7.04
CA THR A 117 2.31 12.79 8.09
C THR A 117 3.27 11.64 7.79
N GLY A 118 3.28 11.12 6.56
CA GLY A 118 4.16 10.03 6.15
C GLY A 118 5.66 10.35 6.30
N LEU A 119 6.07 11.60 6.08
CA LEU A 119 7.47 12.04 6.23
C LEU A 119 8.01 11.78 7.65
N HIS A 120 7.20 11.93 8.70
CA HIS A 120 7.62 11.72 10.10
C HIS A 120 8.00 10.27 10.44
N TYR A 121 7.62 9.33 9.58
CA TYR A 121 7.89 7.90 9.76
C TYR A 121 9.03 7.38 8.88
N LEU A 122 9.64 8.24 8.06
CA LEU A 122 10.85 7.94 7.31
C LEU A 122 12.10 8.24 8.15
N PRO A 123 13.22 7.52 7.97
CA PRO A 123 13.47 6.40 7.06
C PRO A 123 12.99 5.04 7.59
N ALA A 124 12.41 4.99 8.80
CA ALA A 124 12.08 3.75 9.50
C ALA A 124 11.15 2.85 8.68
N ILE A 125 10.13 3.43 8.05
CA ILE A 125 9.15 2.74 7.22
C ILE A 125 9.48 2.93 5.73
N ALA A 126 9.93 1.88 5.05
CA ALA A 126 10.05 1.89 3.60
C ALA A 126 8.66 1.63 2.99
N ARG A 127 8.38 2.22 1.82
CA ARG A 127 7.06 2.09 1.18
C ARG A 127 7.13 1.97 -0.32
N LYS A 128 6.13 1.33 -0.91
CA LYS A 128 5.90 1.30 -2.35
C LYS A 128 4.40 1.29 -2.64
N LEU A 129 4.00 2.09 -3.63
CA LEU A 129 2.62 2.23 -4.07
C LEU A 129 2.44 1.57 -5.43
N TYR A 130 1.35 0.82 -5.54
CA TYR A 130 0.91 0.21 -6.79
C TYR A 130 -0.52 0.64 -7.08
N HIS A 131 -0.79 1.01 -8.33
CA HIS A 131 -2.10 1.37 -8.83
C HIS A 131 -2.75 0.16 -9.51
N SER A 132 -4.00 -0.13 -9.17
CA SER A 132 -4.70 -1.33 -9.63
C SER A 132 -6.10 -1.05 -10.19
N ARG A 133 -6.68 0.13 -9.91
CA ARG A 133 -8.00 0.53 -10.43
C ARG A 133 -8.13 0.36 -11.94
N ASP A 134 -7.19 0.93 -12.69
CA ASP A 134 -7.24 0.94 -14.16
C ASP A 134 -6.99 -0.44 -14.79
N LEU A 135 -6.63 -1.44 -13.98
CA LEU A 135 -6.53 -2.85 -14.38
C LEU A 135 -7.85 -3.61 -14.20
N GLY A 136 -8.88 -2.99 -13.62
CA GLY A 136 -10.14 -3.65 -13.27
C GLY A 136 -10.05 -4.54 -12.02
N GLU A 137 -9.03 -4.35 -11.19
CA GLU A 137 -8.83 -5.10 -9.95
C GLU A 137 -9.82 -4.67 -8.86
N PRO A 138 -10.09 -5.51 -7.85
CA PRO A 138 -11.08 -5.24 -6.80
C PRO A 138 -10.68 -4.14 -5.79
N PHE A 139 -9.45 -3.63 -5.89
CA PHE A 139 -8.92 -2.52 -5.10
C PHE A 139 -8.31 -1.47 -6.04
N ASP A 140 -8.27 -0.22 -5.61
CA ASP A 140 -7.70 0.87 -6.39
C ASP A 140 -6.19 0.97 -6.24
N PHE A 141 -5.70 0.63 -5.05
CA PHE A 141 -4.29 0.69 -4.68
C PHE A 141 -3.87 -0.55 -3.90
N LEU A 142 -2.65 -1.00 -4.13
CA LEU A 142 -1.95 -1.92 -3.24
C LEU A 142 -0.82 -1.11 -2.58
N THR A 143 -0.92 -0.91 -1.27
CA THR A 143 0.11 -0.18 -0.51
C THR A 143 0.99 -1.18 0.23
N TRP A 144 2.29 -1.08 0.01
CA TRP A 144 3.29 -1.99 0.56
C TRP A 144 4.24 -1.23 1.48
N PHE A 145 4.49 -1.77 2.66
CA PHE A 145 5.38 -1.20 3.67
C PHE A 145 6.32 -2.25 4.23
N GLU A 146 7.56 -1.87 4.48
CA GLU A 146 8.58 -2.71 5.13
C GLU A 146 9.28 -1.95 6.25
N TYR A 147 9.50 -2.61 7.37
CA TYR A 147 10.09 -2.01 8.55
C TYR A 147 10.73 -3.05 9.47
N ALA A 148 11.65 -2.59 10.32
CA ALA A 148 12.23 -3.42 11.37
C ALA A 148 11.21 -3.65 12.50
N PRO A 149 11.29 -4.78 13.24
CA PRO A 149 10.38 -5.05 14.36
C PRO A 149 10.34 -3.92 15.40
N ALA A 150 11.47 -3.24 15.64
CA ALA A 150 11.58 -2.09 16.54
C ALA A 150 10.72 -0.87 16.13
N HIS A 151 10.17 -0.87 14.90
CA HIS A 151 9.33 0.20 14.37
C HIS A 151 7.87 -0.22 14.18
N ALA A 152 7.48 -1.42 14.61
CA ALA A 152 6.10 -1.91 14.47
C ALA A 152 5.08 -0.97 15.15
N ALA A 153 5.33 -0.54 16.39
CA ALA A 153 4.43 0.38 17.09
C ALA A 153 4.28 1.73 16.35
N ARG A 154 5.39 2.28 15.84
CA ARG A 154 5.37 3.51 15.03
C ARG A 154 4.59 3.32 13.73
N PHE A 155 4.64 2.13 13.13
CA PHE A 155 3.85 1.85 11.94
C PHE A 155 2.35 1.84 12.25
N GLU A 156 1.94 1.26 13.39
CA GLU A 156 0.53 1.29 13.82
C GLU A 156 0.04 2.72 14.09
N GLU A 157 0.89 3.58 14.68
CA GLU A 157 0.60 5.01 14.87
C GLU A 157 0.36 5.73 13.53
N LEU A 158 1.20 5.47 12.51
CA LEU A 158 1.02 6.01 11.15
C LEU A 158 -0.32 5.58 10.56
N VAL A 159 -0.62 4.28 10.60
CA VAL A 159 -1.86 3.73 10.02
C VAL A 159 -3.08 4.31 10.74
N ALA A 160 -3.05 4.39 12.07
CA ALA A 160 -4.14 4.99 12.85
C ALA A 160 -4.33 6.47 12.53
N ALA A 161 -3.23 7.23 12.41
CA ALA A 161 -3.29 8.65 12.04
C ALA A 161 -3.94 8.84 10.67
N LEU A 162 -3.53 8.07 9.65
CA LEU A 162 -4.10 8.15 8.31
C LEU A 162 -5.58 7.74 8.26
N ARG A 163 -5.97 6.69 8.99
CA ARG A 163 -7.37 6.24 9.11
C ARG A 163 -8.31 7.28 9.71
N ASN A 164 -7.77 8.26 10.44
CA ASN A 164 -8.53 9.32 11.08
C ASN A 164 -8.58 10.63 10.25
N THR A 165 -8.26 10.59 8.97
CA THR A 165 -8.24 11.78 8.09
C THR A 165 -9.50 11.95 7.24
N GLU A 166 -9.68 13.14 6.66
CA GLU A 166 -10.74 13.42 5.68
C GLU A 166 -10.62 12.54 4.43
N GLU A 167 -9.39 12.25 3.98
CA GLU A 167 -9.14 11.33 2.87
C GLU A 167 -9.73 9.94 3.14
N TRP A 168 -9.62 9.45 4.38
CA TRP A 168 -10.04 8.09 4.72
C TRP A 168 -11.56 7.92 4.75
N LYS A 169 -12.34 9.00 4.81
CA LYS A 169 -13.81 8.96 4.65
C LYS A 169 -14.24 8.45 3.28
N TYR A 170 -13.34 8.49 2.29
CA TYR A 170 -13.59 7.99 0.95
C TYR A 170 -13.14 6.54 0.74
N VAL A 171 -12.56 5.88 1.73
CA VAL A 171 -12.18 4.46 1.66
C VAL A 171 -13.42 3.59 1.92
N ASN A 172 -13.73 2.68 0.98
CA ASN A 172 -14.88 1.78 1.08
C ASN A 172 -14.48 0.30 1.21
N ARG A 173 -13.24 -0.04 0.90
CA ARG A 173 -12.69 -1.38 1.04
C ARG A 173 -11.25 -1.30 1.49
N GLU A 174 -10.93 -1.94 2.61
CA GLU A 174 -9.57 -1.95 3.16
C GLU A 174 -9.36 -3.27 3.91
N ILE A 175 -8.23 -3.91 3.66
CA ILE A 175 -7.78 -5.08 4.40
C ILE A 175 -6.40 -4.79 4.95
N ASP A 176 -6.20 -5.05 6.23
CA ASP A 176 -4.92 -4.90 6.89
C ASP A 176 -4.22 -6.27 7.01
N ILE A 177 -3.22 -6.50 6.15
CA ILE A 177 -2.44 -7.74 6.12
C ILE A 177 -1.04 -7.46 6.70
N ARG A 178 -0.73 -8.09 7.84
CA ARG A 178 0.57 -7.98 8.53
C ARG A 178 1.41 -9.21 8.25
N LEU A 179 2.69 -9.01 7.94
CA LEU A 179 3.58 -10.06 7.50
C LEU A 179 4.94 -10.00 8.20
N VAL A 180 5.59 -11.16 8.26
CA VAL A 180 7.01 -11.29 8.60
C VAL A 180 7.73 -12.06 7.51
N ARG A 181 8.99 -11.73 7.26
CA ARG A 181 9.82 -12.44 6.30
C ARG A 181 9.98 -13.89 6.75
N ALA A 182 9.71 -14.83 5.83
CA ALA A 182 9.74 -16.27 6.08
C ALA A 182 11.16 -16.82 6.21
#